data_AF-A0A2S7QGW9-F1
#
_entry.id   AF-A0A2S7QGW9-F1
#
_cell.length_a   1.000
_cell.length_b   1.000
_cell.length_c   1.000
_cell.angle_alpha   90.00
_cell.angle_beta   90.00
_cell.angle_gamma   90.00
#
_symmetry.space_group_name_H-M   'P 1'
#
loop_
_entity.id
_entity.type
_entity.pdbx_description
1 polymer ?
#
loop_
_entity_poly.entity_id
_entity_poly.type
_entity_poly.pdbx_seq_one_letter_code
_entity_poly.pdbx_strand_id
1 'polypeptide(L)'
;MVAALALSCSTAVMKAVNNDDIIATAHRFGKNNFTYDWLTELSRILQVHVDYSEEAHYDVLIRNTTIQLCLSIQNSLGFNGDFNPRDFSGKFAWLVLQLRNIVVLVTMAANMKVPGPTPDKTSSPLEDPEVINALAGSVRWVLDLMAWITDTLLTLPNTLPPDLSLTDPSQLSLPTLLNHLHSTNNISLHLLLSSPTRGFLTAICRRLQHLDYIARKAISTTIQSPSNPNSQQSNYQPISGALRAAYLQIAQLTTNTIIRIKTFETLLSSLTSLVKNAYASTKPPLTGNNNAEKARNNLEIKMLFGGEIPTAFKPVIVELFKGIDGNGSGGDKEVGLLESVRQEIDPAKLWFADFSMLEVDEDEGEVGKRRRAGRVMDCFRKTWLVIEEGEGKVGEEKEKGKDDEKGKRWRRCARCAAVMEDVLSHRNALQWLVMQQRRCYCKWRNV
;
A
#
# COMPACT_ATOMS: atom_id res chain seq x y z
N MET A 1 18.13 -19.79 -18.16
CA MET A 1 18.47 -19.16 -16.86
C MET A 1 17.24 -18.81 -16.04
N VAL A 2 16.28 -18.05 -16.58
CA VAL A 2 14.97 -17.77 -15.96
C VAL A 2 14.32 -19.03 -15.36
N ALA A 3 14.19 -20.11 -16.14
CA ALA A 3 13.61 -21.37 -15.67
C ALA A 3 14.37 -22.00 -14.49
N ALA A 4 15.70 -21.93 -14.48
CA ALA A 4 16.51 -22.47 -13.39
C ALA A 4 16.29 -21.69 -12.09
N LEU A 5 16.32 -20.35 -12.17
CA LEU A 5 16.05 -19.50 -11.01
C LEU A 5 14.61 -19.64 -10.51
N ALA A 6 13.64 -19.79 -11.42
CA ALA A 6 12.24 -20.05 -11.06
C ALA A 6 12.08 -21.39 -10.33
N LEU A 7 12.69 -22.46 -10.81
CA LEU A 7 12.63 -23.78 -10.20
C LEU A 7 13.36 -23.82 -8.83
N SER A 8 14.56 -23.23 -8.75
CA SER A 8 15.30 -23.11 -7.49
C SER A 8 14.53 -22.30 -6.46
N CYS A 9 13.97 -21.15 -6.86
CA CYS A 9 13.16 -20.30 -5.99
C CYS A 9 11.90 -21.04 -5.53
N SER A 10 11.17 -21.69 -6.44
CA SER A 10 10.00 -22.49 -6.11
C SER A 10 10.34 -23.61 -5.11
N THR A 11 11.45 -24.30 -5.32
CA THR A 11 11.91 -25.38 -4.41
C THR A 11 12.22 -24.83 -3.02
N ALA A 12 12.93 -23.70 -2.93
CA ALA A 12 13.23 -23.05 -1.66
C ALA A 12 11.94 -22.66 -0.93
N VAL A 13 10.97 -22.07 -1.65
CA VAL A 13 9.67 -21.66 -1.10
C VAL A 13 8.86 -22.87 -0.60
N MET A 14 8.77 -23.94 -1.40
CA MET A 14 8.08 -25.18 -1.01
C MET A 14 8.70 -25.85 0.21
N LYS A 15 10.03 -25.73 0.37
CA LYS A 15 10.76 -26.23 1.55
C LYS A 15 10.82 -25.23 2.71
N ALA A 16 10.20 -24.05 2.58
CA ALA A 16 10.27 -22.96 3.54
C ALA A 16 11.71 -22.54 3.92
N VAL A 17 12.63 -22.62 2.96
CA VAL A 17 14.05 -22.23 3.08
C VAL A 17 14.25 -20.80 2.55
N ASN A 18 15.34 -20.14 2.97
CA ASN A 18 15.77 -18.86 2.40
C ASN A 18 16.03 -18.98 0.88
N ASN A 19 15.73 -17.92 0.13
CA ASN A 19 16.00 -17.74 -1.29
C ASN A 19 16.78 -16.44 -1.61
N ASP A 20 17.44 -15.82 -0.64
CA ASP A 20 18.21 -14.57 -0.85
C ASP A 20 19.41 -14.75 -1.77
N ASP A 21 20.11 -15.88 -1.66
CA ASP A 21 21.22 -16.24 -2.54
C ASP A 21 20.77 -16.30 -4.01
N ILE A 22 19.56 -16.79 -4.24
CA ILE A 22 18.91 -16.80 -5.56
C ILE A 22 18.62 -15.36 -6.02
N ILE A 23 18.08 -14.50 -5.15
CA ILE A 23 17.79 -13.10 -5.48
C ILE A 23 19.08 -12.30 -5.72
N ALA A 24 20.11 -12.49 -4.90
CA ALA A 24 21.42 -11.88 -5.06
C ALA A 24 22.10 -12.34 -6.36
N THR A 25 21.91 -13.60 -6.75
CA THR A 25 22.33 -14.09 -8.06
C THR A 25 21.54 -13.45 -9.19
N ALA A 26 20.22 -13.29 -9.02
CA ALA A 26 19.32 -12.67 -9.99
C ALA A 26 19.65 -11.19 -10.27
N HIS A 27 20.14 -10.44 -9.28
CA HIS A 27 20.61 -9.06 -9.46
C HIS A 27 21.67 -8.90 -10.56
N ARG A 28 22.50 -9.93 -10.80
CA ARG A 28 23.50 -9.92 -11.88
C ARG A 28 22.89 -9.98 -13.28
N PHE A 29 21.63 -10.38 -13.37
CA PHE A 29 20.87 -10.54 -14.60
C PHE A 29 19.77 -9.48 -14.76
N GLY A 30 19.72 -8.47 -13.88
CA GLY A 30 18.69 -7.41 -13.87
C GLY A 30 18.68 -6.47 -15.08
N LYS A 31 19.38 -6.79 -16.17
CA LYS A 31 19.28 -6.06 -17.44
C LYS A 31 18.21 -6.71 -18.30
N ASN A 32 17.45 -5.90 -19.06
CA ASN A 32 16.30 -6.32 -19.88
C ASN A 32 15.07 -6.76 -19.04
N ASN A 33 14.01 -7.24 -19.70
CA ASN A 33 12.76 -7.72 -19.09
C ASN A 33 12.92 -8.99 -18.22
N PHE A 34 14.12 -9.29 -17.72
CA PHE A 34 14.46 -10.48 -16.96
C PHE A 34 13.60 -10.65 -15.70
N THR A 35 13.39 -9.57 -14.92
CA THR A 35 12.55 -9.62 -13.71
C THR A 35 11.13 -10.04 -14.05
N TYR A 36 10.56 -9.48 -15.12
CA TYR A 36 9.21 -9.80 -15.59
C TYR A 36 9.11 -11.25 -16.07
N ASP A 37 10.06 -11.71 -16.87
CA ASP A 37 10.09 -13.09 -17.38
C ASP A 37 10.26 -14.10 -16.23
N TRP A 38 11.13 -13.79 -15.26
CA TRP A 38 11.35 -14.63 -14.09
C TRP A 38 10.11 -14.73 -13.21
N LEU A 39 9.46 -13.61 -12.90
CA LEU A 39 8.25 -13.60 -12.08
C LEU A 39 7.09 -14.29 -12.78
N THR A 40 6.95 -14.12 -14.10
CA THR A 40 5.95 -14.82 -14.91
C THR A 40 6.18 -16.34 -14.87
N GLU A 41 7.42 -16.80 -15.06
CA GLU A 41 7.75 -18.23 -14.95
C GLU A 41 7.48 -18.76 -13.54
N LEU A 42 7.95 -18.04 -12.51
CA LEU A 42 7.77 -18.41 -11.11
C LEU A 42 6.28 -18.50 -10.75
N SER A 43 5.46 -17.57 -11.23
CA SER A 43 4.02 -17.57 -11.01
C SER A 43 3.32 -18.79 -11.61
N ARG A 44 3.83 -19.30 -12.74
CA ARG A 44 3.32 -20.50 -13.39
C ARG A 44 3.65 -21.74 -12.57
N ILE A 45 4.89 -21.87 -12.10
CA ILE A 45 5.35 -23.01 -11.30
C ILE A 45 4.61 -23.06 -9.95
N LEU A 46 4.46 -21.91 -9.30
CA LEU A 46 3.77 -21.80 -8.00
C LEU A 46 2.24 -21.74 -8.12
N GLN A 47 1.69 -21.79 -9.32
CA GLN A 47 0.25 -21.66 -9.60
C GLN A 47 -0.38 -20.46 -8.88
N VAL A 48 0.26 -19.30 -9.02
CA VAL A 48 -0.13 -18.09 -8.29
C VAL A 48 -1.50 -17.62 -8.77
N HIS A 49 -2.40 -17.46 -7.82
CA HIS A 49 -3.68 -16.80 -8.04
C HIS A 49 -3.56 -15.32 -7.66
N VAL A 50 -3.91 -14.45 -8.61
CA VAL A 50 -3.86 -12.98 -8.48
C VAL A 50 -5.17 -12.31 -8.92
N ASP A 51 -6.09 -13.06 -9.50
CA ASP A 51 -7.35 -12.52 -9.97
C ASP A 51 -8.38 -12.49 -8.84
N TYR A 52 -8.54 -11.30 -8.26
CA TYR A 52 -9.52 -11.00 -7.23
C TYR A 52 -10.70 -10.20 -7.81
N SER A 53 -10.89 -10.19 -9.13
CA SER A 53 -11.85 -9.30 -9.79
C SER A 53 -13.26 -9.66 -9.38
N GLU A 54 -13.54 -10.95 -9.17
CA GLU A 54 -14.84 -11.47 -8.76
C GLU A 54 -15.02 -11.64 -7.24
N GLU A 55 -13.93 -11.64 -6.46
CA GLU A 55 -13.98 -11.95 -5.03
C GLU A 55 -14.58 -10.79 -4.20
N ALA A 56 -15.61 -11.10 -3.41
CA ALA A 56 -16.23 -10.13 -2.50
C ALA A 56 -15.45 -9.93 -1.18
N HIS A 57 -14.61 -10.90 -0.79
CA HIS A 57 -13.91 -10.92 0.49
C HIS A 57 -12.39 -10.90 0.33
N TYR A 58 -11.77 -9.75 0.65
CA TYR A 58 -10.33 -9.54 0.51
C TYR A 58 -9.44 -10.30 1.51
N ASP A 59 -10.02 -11.15 2.38
CA ASP A 59 -9.24 -11.91 3.36
C ASP A 59 -8.35 -12.98 2.70
N VAL A 60 -8.80 -13.56 1.59
CA VAL A 60 -8.01 -14.51 0.79
C VAL A 60 -6.79 -13.79 0.19
N LEU A 61 -7.01 -12.61 -0.40
CA LEU A 61 -5.94 -11.74 -0.90
C LEU A 61 -4.91 -11.39 0.18
N ILE A 62 -5.36 -10.98 1.37
CA ILE A 62 -4.47 -10.62 2.48
C ILE A 62 -3.62 -11.81 2.92
N ARG A 63 -4.19 -13.02 2.92
CA ARG A 63 -3.49 -14.25 3.31
C ARG A 63 -2.60 -14.82 2.19
N ASN A 64 -2.73 -14.35 0.94
CA ASN A 64 -1.92 -14.82 -0.17
C ASN A 64 -0.44 -14.44 0.02
N THR A 65 0.35 -15.41 0.43
CA THR A 65 1.76 -15.25 0.74
C THR A 65 2.64 -15.25 -0.50
N THR A 66 2.14 -15.81 -1.60
CA THR A 66 2.88 -15.94 -2.86
C THR A 66 2.90 -14.64 -3.64
N ILE A 67 1.83 -13.85 -3.61
CA ILE A 67 1.83 -12.47 -4.12
C ILE A 67 2.90 -11.64 -3.40
N GLN A 68 2.95 -11.73 -2.07
CA GLN A 68 3.96 -11.03 -1.27
C GLN A 68 5.38 -11.48 -1.64
N LEU A 69 5.60 -12.77 -1.91
CA LEU A 69 6.88 -13.28 -2.39
C LEU A 69 7.27 -12.64 -3.73
N CYS A 70 6.39 -12.70 -4.73
CA CYS A 70 6.65 -12.14 -6.06
C CYS A 70 6.95 -10.64 -5.99
N LEU A 71 6.13 -9.88 -5.25
CA LEU A 71 6.37 -8.46 -5.03
C LEU A 71 7.66 -8.19 -4.26
N SER A 72 8.07 -9.06 -3.32
CA SER A 72 9.35 -8.90 -2.61
C SER A 72 10.56 -9.05 -3.54
N ILE A 73 10.47 -9.96 -4.52
CA ILE A 73 11.50 -10.16 -5.54
C ILE A 73 11.51 -8.94 -6.48
N GLN A 74 10.35 -8.54 -6.96
CA GLN A 74 10.18 -7.36 -7.83
C GLN A 74 10.73 -6.09 -7.18
N ASN A 75 10.40 -5.84 -5.92
CA ASN A 75 10.89 -4.70 -5.17
C ASN A 75 12.40 -4.75 -4.92
N SER A 76 12.97 -5.94 -4.72
CA SER A 76 14.42 -6.10 -4.54
C SER A 76 15.17 -5.80 -5.83
N LEU A 77 14.76 -6.40 -6.94
CA LEU A 77 15.42 -6.22 -8.23
C LEU A 77 15.25 -4.82 -8.81
N GLY A 78 14.15 -4.15 -8.49
CA GLY A 78 13.89 -2.77 -8.89
C GLY A 78 14.45 -1.68 -7.96
N PHE A 79 15.26 -2.07 -6.96
CA PHE A 79 15.84 -1.14 -6.00
C PHE A 79 17.24 -0.68 -6.45
N ASN A 80 17.38 0.63 -6.67
CA ASN A 80 18.63 1.25 -7.13
C ASN A 80 19.40 1.97 -6.00
N GLY A 81 19.04 1.75 -4.73
CA GLY A 81 19.59 2.46 -3.56
C GLY A 81 18.63 3.50 -2.97
N ASP A 82 18.90 3.94 -1.73
CA ASP A 82 17.98 4.79 -0.94
C ASP A 82 17.66 6.14 -1.59
N PHE A 83 18.64 6.69 -2.31
CA PHE A 83 18.56 8.01 -2.95
C PHE A 83 18.67 7.91 -4.45
N ASN A 84 18.08 6.87 -5.03
CA ASN A 84 17.89 6.72 -6.47
C ASN A 84 16.45 6.30 -6.73
N PRO A 85 15.85 6.73 -7.85
CA PRO A 85 14.51 6.30 -8.21
C PRO A 85 14.48 4.77 -8.41
N ARG A 86 13.43 4.14 -7.90
CA ARG A 86 13.11 2.75 -8.21
C ARG A 86 12.64 2.65 -9.66
N ASP A 87 12.89 1.52 -10.30
CA ASP A 87 12.27 1.25 -11.60
C ASP A 87 10.74 1.08 -11.48
N PHE A 88 10.06 1.01 -12.62
CA PHE A 88 8.59 0.94 -12.67
C PHE A 88 8.03 -0.19 -11.82
N SER A 89 8.50 -1.41 -12.05
CA SER A 89 8.00 -2.59 -11.35
C SER A 89 8.40 -2.56 -9.86
N GLY A 90 9.58 -2.06 -9.52
CA GLY A 90 10.07 -1.92 -8.15
C GLY A 90 9.30 -0.86 -7.36
N LYS A 91 9.01 0.30 -7.96
CA LYS A 91 8.15 1.35 -7.39
C LYS A 91 6.73 0.81 -7.15
N PHE A 92 6.19 0.09 -8.12
CA PHE A 92 4.89 -0.57 -7.99
C PHE A 92 4.90 -1.55 -6.82
N ALA A 93 5.88 -2.46 -6.77
CA ALA A 93 5.97 -3.45 -5.72
C ALA A 93 6.21 -2.84 -4.34
N TRP A 94 6.98 -1.76 -4.25
CA TRP A 94 7.19 -0.99 -3.01
C TRP A 94 5.86 -0.53 -2.42
N LEU A 95 5.05 0.21 -3.19
CA LEU A 95 3.78 0.73 -2.71
C LEU A 95 2.80 -0.38 -2.35
N VAL A 96 2.70 -1.43 -3.17
CA VAL A 96 1.76 -2.54 -2.91
C VAL A 96 2.15 -3.33 -1.66
N LEU A 97 3.45 -3.56 -1.44
CA LEU A 97 3.94 -4.22 -0.24
C LEU A 97 3.66 -3.40 1.03
N GLN A 98 3.86 -2.09 0.96
CA GLN A 98 3.56 -1.18 2.07
C GLN A 98 2.05 -1.13 2.36
N LEU A 99 1.23 -1.00 1.31
CA LEU A 99 -0.22 -1.02 1.42
C LEU A 99 -0.72 -2.34 2.05
N ARG A 100 -0.21 -3.48 1.58
CA ARG A 100 -0.52 -4.79 2.16
C ARG A 100 -0.13 -4.85 3.64
N ASN A 101 1.04 -4.34 4.01
CA ASN A 101 1.49 -4.30 5.40
C ASN A 101 0.49 -3.53 6.27
N ILE A 102 0.09 -2.34 5.83
CA ILE A 102 -0.86 -1.49 6.54
C ILE A 102 -2.21 -2.18 6.68
N VAL A 103 -2.73 -2.81 5.61
CA VAL A 103 -3.96 -3.61 5.66
C VAL A 103 -3.87 -4.69 6.73
N VAL A 104 -2.77 -5.45 6.78
CA VAL A 104 -2.55 -6.49 7.79
C VAL A 104 -2.52 -5.90 9.20
N LEU A 105 -1.73 -4.85 9.43
CA LEU A 105 -1.59 -4.21 10.74
C LEU A 105 -2.92 -3.68 11.27
N VAL A 106 -3.68 -2.96 10.45
CA VAL A 106 -4.99 -2.43 10.84
C VAL A 106 -6.00 -3.57 11.07
N THR A 107 -5.98 -4.62 10.24
CA THR A 107 -6.84 -5.81 10.46
C THR A 107 -6.55 -6.47 11.79
N MET A 108 -5.27 -6.70 12.08
CA MET A 108 -4.84 -7.39 13.28
C MET A 108 -5.16 -6.56 14.51
N ALA A 109 -4.87 -5.26 14.48
CA ALA A 109 -5.21 -4.37 15.58
C ALA A 109 -6.72 -4.37 15.90
N ALA A 110 -7.58 -4.38 14.88
CA ALA A 110 -9.03 -4.34 15.06
C ALA A 110 -9.66 -5.67 15.49
N ASN A 111 -9.05 -6.81 15.16
CA ASN A 111 -9.67 -8.13 15.33
C ASN A 111 -8.97 -9.05 16.35
N MET A 112 -7.72 -8.77 16.71
CA MET A 112 -7.00 -9.59 17.69
C MET A 112 -7.51 -9.36 19.10
N LYS A 113 -7.51 -10.43 19.89
CA LYS A 113 -7.70 -10.40 21.34
C LYS A 113 -6.37 -10.69 21.99
N VAL A 114 -5.85 -9.74 22.76
CA VAL A 114 -4.59 -9.90 23.51
C VAL A 114 -4.89 -10.17 24.99
N PRO A 115 -4.00 -10.87 25.72
CA PRO A 115 -4.13 -11.02 27.16
C PRO A 115 -4.19 -9.64 27.84
N GLY A 116 -5.23 -9.41 28.63
CA GLY A 116 -5.46 -8.17 29.36
C GLY A 116 -4.70 -8.11 30.69
N PRO A 117 -5.00 -7.12 31.54
CA PRO A 117 -4.34 -6.93 32.83
C PRO A 117 -4.52 -8.10 33.80
N THR A 118 -5.59 -8.87 33.63
CA THR A 118 -5.88 -10.09 34.39
C THR A 118 -5.93 -11.30 33.45
N PRO A 119 -5.48 -12.50 33.87
CA PRO A 119 -5.40 -13.70 33.03
C PRO A 119 -6.71 -14.05 32.30
N ASP A 120 -7.85 -13.76 32.93
CA ASP A 120 -9.18 -14.12 32.42
C ASP A 120 -9.82 -13.05 31.52
N LYS A 121 -9.17 -11.89 31.34
CA LYS A 121 -9.67 -10.80 30.50
C LYS A 121 -8.86 -10.70 29.22
N THR A 122 -9.55 -10.59 28.10
CA THR A 122 -8.94 -10.21 26.83
C THR A 122 -9.18 -8.72 26.57
N SER A 123 -8.18 -8.05 26.01
CA SER A 123 -8.23 -6.64 25.63
C SER A 123 -8.00 -6.52 24.13
N SER A 124 -8.52 -5.45 23.54
CA SER A 124 -8.24 -5.10 22.15
C SER A 124 -6.92 -4.32 22.06
N PRO A 125 -6.05 -4.56 21.07
CA PRO A 125 -4.89 -3.69 20.82
C PRO A 125 -5.26 -2.21 20.68
N LEU A 126 -6.47 -1.90 20.21
CA LEU A 126 -6.95 -0.52 20.05
C LEU A 126 -7.27 0.17 21.38
N GLU A 127 -7.17 -0.52 22.52
CA GLU A 127 -7.26 0.08 23.85
C GLU A 127 -5.92 0.66 24.33
N ASP A 128 -4.81 0.39 23.61
CA ASP A 128 -3.49 0.96 23.91
C ASP A 128 -3.21 2.20 23.03
N PRO A 129 -2.96 3.39 23.63
CA PRO A 129 -2.64 4.60 22.88
C PRO A 129 -1.41 4.45 21.98
N GLU A 130 -0.43 3.64 22.36
CA GLU A 130 0.78 3.45 21.56
C GLU A 130 0.51 2.71 20.24
N VAL A 131 -0.44 1.76 20.26
CA VAL A 131 -0.92 1.08 19.06
C VAL A 131 -1.62 2.07 18.13
N ILE A 132 -2.50 2.90 18.66
CA ILE A 132 -3.21 3.92 17.86
C ILE A 132 -2.23 4.92 17.25
N ASN A 133 -1.25 5.40 18.02
CA ASN A 133 -0.21 6.30 17.53
C ASN A 133 0.65 5.64 16.44
N ALA A 134 0.99 4.35 16.57
CA ALA A 134 1.70 3.62 15.53
C ALA A 134 0.87 3.45 14.24
N LEU A 135 -0.46 3.30 14.36
CA LEU A 135 -1.37 3.25 13.22
C LEU A 135 -1.59 4.63 12.58
N ALA A 136 -1.47 5.73 13.32
CA ALA A 136 -1.72 7.07 12.79
C ALA A 136 -0.83 7.41 11.58
N GLY A 137 0.46 7.04 11.61
CA GLY A 137 1.33 7.19 10.44
C GLY A 137 0.89 6.32 9.27
N SER A 138 0.41 5.10 9.53
CA SER A 138 -0.18 4.24 8.49
C SER A 138 -1.45 4.84 7.88
N VAL A 139 -2.31 5.46 8.68
CA VAL A 139 -3.48 6.19 8.20
C VAL A 139 -3.05 7.33 7.29
N ARG A 140 -2.13 8.19 7.74
CA ARG A 140 -1.60 9.29 6.95
C ARG A 140 -1.03 8.80 5.62
N TRP A 141 -0.17 7.77 5.65
CA TRP A 141 0.45 7.20 4.45
C TRP A 141 -0.60 6.75 3.42
N VAL A 142 -1.70 6.14 3.86
CA VAL A 142 -2.76 5.70 2.94
C VAL A 142 -3.55 6.88 2.38
N LEU A 143 -3.84 7.90 3.18
CA LEU A 143 -4.51 9.11 2.70
C LEU A 143 -3.65 9.85 1.67
N ASP A 144 -2.35 9.96 1.92
CA ASP A 144 -1.38 10.52 0.99
C ASP A 144 -1.28 9.67 -0.29
N LEU A 145 -1.31 8.33 -0.17
CA LEU A 145 -1.33 7.42 -1.34
C LEU A 145 -2.58 7.63 -2.21
N MET A 146 -3.76 7.75 -1.59
CA MET A 146 -5.01 7.99 -2.32
C MET A 146 -4.94 9.31 -3.08
N ALA A 147 -4.48 10.38 -2.41
CA ALA A 147 -4.31 11.69 -3.01
C ALA A 147 -3.29 11.65 -4.15
N TRP A 148 -2.13 11.02 -3.96
CA TRP A 148 -1.10 10.87 -4.98
C TRP A 148 -1.59 10.10 -6.21
N ILE A 149 -2.32 8.99 -6.02
CA ILE A 149 -2.91 8.22 -7.14
C ILE A 149 -3.84 9.11 -7.94
N THR A 150 -4.75 9.84 -7.27
CA THR A 150 -5.71 10.70 -7.96
C THR A 150 -5.03 11.87 -8.65
N ASP A 151 -4.06 12.55 -8.01
CA ASP A 151 -3.28 13.63 -8.62
C ASP A 151 -2.60 13.16 -9.89
N THR A 152 -1.83 12.07 -9.78
CA THR A 152 -1.08 11.49 -10.89
C THR A 152 -1.98 11.11 -12.07
N LEU A 153 -3.19 10.59 -11.79
CA LEU A 153 -4.17 10.25 -12.82
C LEU A 153 -4.83 11.48 -13.43
N LEU A 154 -5.19 12.48 -12.64
CA LEU A 154 -5.77 13.73 -13.17
C LEU A 154 -4.77 14.50 -14.04
N THR A 155 -3.47 14.39 -13.76
CA THR A 155 -2.41 14.99 -14.58
C THR A 155 -2.02 14.15 -15.79
N LEU A 156 -2.31 12.83 -15.78
CA LEU A 156 -1.85 11.90 -16.82
C LEU A 156 -2.20 12.37 -18.25
N PRO A 157 -3.45 12.80 -18.57
CA PRO A 157 -3.80 13.25 -19.92
C PRO A 157 -2.89 14.36 -20.47
N ASN A 158 -2.44 15.26 -19.60
CA ASN A 158 -1.59 16.39 -19.98
C ASN A 158 -0.15 15.99 -20.30
N THR A 159 0.26 14.78 -19.93
CA THR A 159 1.61 14.26 -20.15
C THR A 159 1.71 13.33 -21.35
N LEU A 160 0.58 12.97 -21.97
CA LEU A 160 0.56 11.97 -23.04
C LEU A 160 1.16 12.51 -24.34
N PRO A 161 1.70 11.62 -25.19
CA PRO A 161 1.99 11.94 -26.58
C PRO A 161 0.74 12.47 -27.31
N PRO A 162 0.90 13.42 -28.26
CA PRO A 162 -0.23 14.09 -28.92
C PRO A 162 -1.08 13.17 -29.81
N ASP A 163 -0.58 11.99 -30.17
CA ASP A 163 -1.27 10.95 -30.94
C ASP A 163 -2.07 9.96 -30.06
N LEU A 164 -1.98 10.09 -28.74
CA LEU A 164 -2.61 9.20 -27.77
C LEU A 164 -3.67 9.93 -26.95
N SER A 165 -4.92 9.48 -27.04
CA SER A 165 -6.02 9.95 -26.19
C SER A 165 -6.55 8.84 -25.29
N LEU A 166 -6.85 9.17 -24.04
CA LEU A 166 -7.51 8.27 -23.08
C LEU A 166 -9.02 8.27 -23.21
N THR A 167 -9.59 9.29 -23.85
CA THR A 167 -11.04 9.49 -23.97
C THR A 167 -11.59 9.05 -25.33
N ASP A 168 -10.75 8.98 -26.37
CA ASP A 168 -11.11 8.47 -27.69
C ASP A 168 -10.66 6.99 -27.86
N PRO A 169 -11.61 6.02 -27.95
CA PRO A 169 -11.28 4.61 -28.14
C PRO A 169 -10.45 4.30 -29.39
N SER A 170 -10.56 5.13 -30.44
CA SER A 170 -9.84 4.93 -31.71
C SER A 170 -8.37 5.32 -31.62
N GLN A 171 -8.05 6.30 -30.78
CA GLN A 171 -6.70 6.79 -30.52
C GLN A 171 -6.05 6.12 -29.29
N LEU A 172 -6.80 5.34 -28.52
CA LEU A 172 -6.30 4.62 -27.35
C LEU A 172 -5.48 3.37 -27.76
N SER A 173 -4.16 3.57 -27.90
CA SER A 173 -3.17 2.50 -28.05
C SER A 173 -2.60 2.08 -26.69
N LEU A 174 -2.98 0.88 -26.21
CA LEU A 174 -2.49 0.35 -24.92
C LEU A 174 -0.96 0.13 -24.88
N PRO A 175 -0.29 -0.36 -25.96
CA PRO A 175 1.17 -0.46 -25.96
C PRO A 175 1.86 0.91 -25.88
N THR A 176 1.36 1.90 -26.60
CA THR A 176 1.91 3.28 -26.55
C THR A 176 1.72 3.87 -25.16
N LEU A 177 0.52 3.69 -24.57
CA LEU A 177 0.24 4.09 -23.19
C LEU A 177 1.18 3.40 -22.20
N LEU A 178 1.36 2.08 -22.30
CA LEU A 178 2.25 1.33 -21.42
C LEU A 178 3.70 1.83 -21.51
N ASN A 179 4.19 2.05 -22.73
CA ASN A 179 5.54 2.59 -22.94
C ASN A 179 5.70 3.98 -22.32
N HIS A 180 4.69 4.84 -22.46
CA HIS A 180 4.67 6.15 -21.82
C HIS A 180 4.74 6.02 -20.30
N LEU A 181 3.91 5.17 -19.70
CA LEU A 181 3.90 4.92 -18.25
C LEU A 181 5.25 4.37 -17.75
N HIS A 182 5.92 3.48 -18.50
CA HIS A 182 7.27 3.04 -18.15
C HIS A 182 8.30 4.16 -18.27
N SER A 183 8.25 4.97 -19.33
CA SER A 183 9.20 6.05 -19.55
C SER A 183 9.11 7.16 -18.51
N THR A 184 7.90 7.40 -17.99
CA THR A 184 7.59 8.36 -16.94
C THR A 184 7.49 7.72 -15.56
N ASN A 185 7.87 6.43 -15.44
CA ASN A 185 7.81 5.66 -14.19
C ASN A 185 6.46 5.73 -13.43
N ASN A 186 5.37 5.98 -14.16
CA ASN A 186 4.04 6.26 -13.63
C ASN A 186 3.22 4.99 -13.46
N ILE A 187 3.16 4.49 -12.23
CA ILE A 187 2.49 3.25 -11.87
C ILE A 187 1.01 3.42 -11.45
N SER A 188 0.49 4.65 -11.43
CA SER A 188 -0.82 4.97 -10.84
C SER A 188 -1.98 4.22 -11.52
N LEU A 189 -1.94 4.09 -12.84
CA LEU A 189 -2.93 3.35 -13.61
C LEU A 189 -2.87 1.85 -13.30
N HIS A 190 -1.68 1.25 -13.24
CA HIS A 190 -1.52 -0.16 -12.86
C HIS A 190 -2.01 -0.43 -11.43
N LEU A 191 -1.83 0.50 -10.50
CA LEU A 191 -2.35 0.36 -9.12
C LEU A 191 -3.88 0.31 -9.07
N LEU A 192 -4.58 1.02 -9.96
CA LEU A 192 -6.04 0.96 -10.08
C LEU A 192 -6.53 -0.19 -10.99
N LEU A 193 -5.75 -0.60 -11.98
CA LEU A 193 -6.18 -1.64 -12.93
C LEU A 193 -5.78 -3.05 -12.52
N SER A 194 -4.83 -3.25 -11.61
CA SER A 194 -4.50 -4.59 -11.13
C SER A 194 -5.45 -5.05 -10.02
N SER A 195 -5.92 -6.29 -10.12
CA SER A 195 -6.91 -6.82 -9.18
C SER A 195 -6.43 -6.94 -7.74
N PRO A 196 -5.22 -7.45 -7.44
CA PRO A 196 -4.70 -7.48 -6.07
C PRO A 196 -4.58 -6.08 -5.47
N THR A 197 -4.12 -5.10 -6.24
CA THR A 197 -3.89 -3.74 -5.75
C THR A 197 -5.20 -3.01 -5.49
N ARG A 198 -6.18 -3.11 -6.40
CA ARG A 198 -7.56 -2.66 -6.14
C ARG A 198 -8.15 -3.30 -4.90
N GLY A 199 -7.93 -4.61 -4.72
CA GLY A 199 -8.41 -5.34 -3.56
C GLY A 199 -7.81 -4.80 -2.26
N PHE A 200 -6.50 -4.54 -2.23
CA PHE A 200 -5.85 -3.91 -1.08
C PHE A 200 -6.32 -2.48 -0.83
N LEU A 201 -6.49 -1.67 -1.88
CA LEU A 201 -7.00 -0.29 -1.79
C LEU A 201 -8.44 -0.27 -1.23
N THR A 202 -9.30 -1.16 -1.69
CA THR A 202 -10.67 -1.27 -1.19
C THR A 202 -10.69 -1.78 0.25
N ALA A 203 -9.87 -2.80 0.54
CA ALA A 203 -9.73 -3.37 1.86
C ALA A 203 -9.26 -2.33 2.90
N ILE A 204 -8.35 -1.43 2.54
CA ILE A 204 -7.89 -0.39 3.45
C ILE A 204 -8.93 0.72 3.64
N CYS A 205 -9.65 1.12 2.58
CA CYS A 205 -10.70 2.14 2.70
C CYS A 205 -11.75 1.73 3.76
N ARG A 206 -12.25 0.49 3.69
CA ARG A 206 -13.21 -0.04 4.67
C ARG A 206 -12.65 -0.08 6.09
N ARG A 207 -11.36 -0.42 6.24
CA ARG A 207 -10.68 -0.49 7.54
C ARG A 207 -10.44 0.89 8.14
N LEU A 208 -10.10 1.89 7.34
CA LEU A 208 -9.95 3.27 7.79
C LEU A 208 -11.30 3.87 8.21
N GLN A 209 -12.38 3.59 7.47
CA GLN A 209 -13.73 3.99 7.90
C GLN A 209 -14.12 3.36 9.24
N HIS A 210 -13.84 2.07 9.43
CA HIS A 210 -14.07 1.40 10.71
C HIS A 210 -13.23 1.99 11.84
N LEU A 211 -11.95 2.30 11.57
CA LEU A 211 -11.06 2.93 12.55
C LEU A 211 -11.53 4.35 12.91
N ASP A 212 -11.99 5.14 11.94
CA ASP A 212 -12.60 6.46 12.17
C ASP A 212 -13.86 6.36 13.02
N TYR A 213 -14.73 5.39 12.74
CA TYR A 213 -15.92 5.11 13.53
C TYR A 213 -15.56 4.81 15.00
N ILE A 214 -14.58 3.92 15.23
CA ILE A 214 -14.09 3.60 16.57
C ILE A 214 -13.55 4.86 17.25
N ALA A 215 -12.73 5.65 16.56
CA ALA A 215 -12.14 6.86 17.10
C ALA A 215 -13.20 7.86 17.55
N ARG A 216 -14.19 8.16 16.70
CA ARG A 216 -15.29 9.09 17.01
C ARG A 216 -16.15 8.59 18.17
N LYS A 217 -16.45 7.29 18.20
CA LYS A 217 -17.19 6.67 19.31
C LYS A 217 -16.44 6.84 20.62
N ALA A 218 -15.15 6.51 20.65
CA ALA A 218 -14.29 6.65 21.84
C ALA A 218 -14.23 8.10 22.35
N ILE A 219 -14.13 9.08 21.45
CA ILE A 219 -14.12 10.51 21.81
C ILE A 219 -15.46 10.95 22.42
N SER A 220 -16.59 10.45 21.90
CA SER A 220 -17.93 10.84 22.35
C SER A 220 -18.32 10.30 23.73
N THR A 221 -17.88 9.08 24.07
CA THR A 221 -18.17 8.42 25.35
C THR A 221 -17.66 9.20 26.58
N THR A 222 -16.63 10.02 26.44
CA THR A 222 -16.12 10.84 27.56
C THR A 222 -16.94 12.11 27.81
N ILE A 223 -17.69 12.61 26.82
CA ILE A 223 -18.41 13.90 26.91
C ILE A 223 -19.71 13.75 27.72
N GLN A 224 -20.22 12.52 27.90
CA GLN A 224 -21.53 12.25 28.52
C GLN A 224 -21.52 12.01 30.05
N SER A 225 -20.50 12.43 30.81
CA SER A 225 -20.52 12.41 32.29
C SER A 225 -19.95 13.71 32.88
N PRO A 226 -20.61 14.40 33.85
CA PRO A 226 -21.71 13.97 34.73
C PRO A 226 -22.92 14.95 34.81
N SER A 227 -24.17 14.47 34.76
CA SER A 227 -25.32 15.27 35.22
C SER A 227 -26.53 14.50 35.79
N ASN A 228 -26.42 13.21 36.13
CA ASN A 228 -27.53 12.51 36.78
C ASN A 228 -27.09 11.72 38.03
N PRO A 229 -27.41 12.19 39.25
CA PRO A 229 -27.09 11.50 40.50
C PRO A 229 -27.88 10.20 40.75
N ASN A 230 -28.83 9.83 39.90
CA ASN A 230 -29.83 8.79 40.20
C ASN A 230 -29.83 7.56 39.28
N SER A 231 -28.84 7.41 38.39
CA SER A 231 -28.73 6.21 37.54
C SER A 231 -27.75 5.21 38.15
N GLN A 232 -28.30 4.12 38.68
CA GLN A 232 -27.56 2.95 39.14
C GLN A 232 -26.65 2.39 38.02
N GLN A 233 -25.36 2.32 38.33
CA GLN A 233 -24.33 1.43 37.78
C GLN A 233 -24.47 1.03 36.29
N SER A 234 -23.98 1.89 35.42
CA SER A 234 -23.35 1.43 34.18
C SER A 234 -21.84 1.56 34.35
N ASN A 235 -21.11 0.45 34.30
CA ASN A 235 -19.66 0.31 34.47
C ASN A 235 -18.85 0.98 33.33
N TYR A 236 -19.13 2.23 32.99
CA TYR A 236 -18.38 2.98 31.97
C TYR A 236 -17.17 3.64 32.62
N GLN A 237 -16.02 2.95 32.53
CA GLN A 237 -14.74 3.55 32.84
C GLN A 237 -14.39 4.57 31.74
N PRO A 238 -14.12 5.84 32.08
CA PRO A 238 -13.69 6.82 31.09
C PRO A 238 -12.36 6.39 30.47
N ILE A 239 -12.23 6.52 29.14
CA ILE A 239 -10.97 6.25 28.45
C ILE A 239 -9.85 7.15 28.97
N SER A 240 -8.61 6.66 28.98
CA SER A 240 -7.47 7.47 29.43
C SER A 240 -7.27 8.69 28.52
N GLY A 241 -6.75 9.78 29.09
CA GLY A 241 -6.47 11.00 28.31
C GLY A 241 -5.51 10.77 27.14
N ALA A 242 -4.53 9.88 27.31
CA ALA A 242 -3.59 9.48 26.26
C ALA A 242 -4.29 8.73 25.12
N LEU A 243 -5.21 7.81 25.42
CA LEU A 243 -5.98 7.09 24.42
C LEU A 243 -6.92 8.03 23.65
N ARG A 244 -7.56 8.97 24.35
CA ARG A 244 -8.36 10.02 23.72
C ARG A 244 -7.54 10.87 22.76
N ALA A 245 -6.34 11.31 23.17
CA ALA A 245 -5.44 12.10 22.33
C ALA A 245 -5.02 11.33 21.06
N ALA A 246 -4.71 10.04 21.19
CA ALA A 246 -4.36 9.19 20.05
C ALA A 246 -5.53 9.04 19.06
N TYR A 247 -6.76 8.85 19.55
CA TYR A 247 -7.95 8.81 18.68
C TYR A 247 -8.29 10.16 18.04
N LEU A 248 -8.05 11.27 18.73
CA LEU A 248 -8.20 12.60 18.15
C LEU A 248 -7.26 12.79 16.95
N GLN A 249 -6.03 12.27 17.01
CA GLN A 249 -5.10 12.31 15.89
C GLN A 249 -5.66 11.57 14.66
N ILE A 250 -6.20 10.36 14.85
CA ILE A 250 -6.85 9.60 13.76
C ILE A 250 -8.02 10.40 13.18
N ALA A 251 -8.92 10.92 14.03
CA ALA A 251 -10.08 11.67 13.59
C ALA A 251 -9.71 12.97 12.86
N GLN A 252 -8.61 13.63 13.24
CA GLN A 252 -8.08 14.80 12.54
C GLN A 252 -7.54 14.43 11.15
N LEU A 253 -6.76 13.35 11.04
CA LEU A 253 -6.24 12.87 9.75
C LEU A 253 -7.37 12.54 8.78
N THR A 254 -8.38 11.78 9.23
CA THR A 254 -9.51 11.37 8.39
C THR A 254 -10.45 12.52 8.03
N THR A 255 -10.52 13.58 8.84
CA THR A 255 -11.33 14.76 8.57
C THR A 255 -10.63 15.75 7.62
N ASN A 256 -9.31 15.91 7.74
CA ASN A 256 -8.51 16.86 6.97
C ASN A 256 -7.88 16.26 5.70
N THR A 257 -8.35 15.09 5.28
CA THR A 257 -7.86 14.44 4.05
C THR A 257 -8.19 15.26 2.80
N ILE A 258 -7.31 15.20 1.80
CA ILE A 258 -7.53 15.80 0.48
C ILE A 258 -8.68 15.08 -0.24
N ILE A 259 -8.68 13.74 -0.15
CA ILE A 259 -9.69 12.88 -0.74
C ILE A 259 -10.41 12.11 0.35
N ARG A 260 -11.74 12.27 0.42
CA ARG A 260 -12.54 11.54 1.39
C ARG A 260 -12.45 10.04 1.10
N ILE A 261 -12.30 9.24 2.15
CA ILE A 261 -12.19 7.77 2.03
C ILE A 261 -13.38 7.19 1.26
N LYS A 262 -14.59 7.69 1.52
CA LYS A 262 -15.81 7.26 0.83
C LYS A 262 -15.81 7.59 -0.67
N THR A 263 -15.29 8.75 -1.07
CA THR A 263 -15.18 9.17 -2.47
C THR A 263 -14.26 8.22 -3.23
N PHE A 264 -13.08 7.92 -2.68
CA PHE A 264 -12.14 6.99 -3.28
C PHE A 264 -12.67 5.54 -3.29
N GLU A 265 -13.36 5.10 -2.23
CA GLU A 265 -14.01 3.78 -2.22
C GLU A 265 -15.10 3.65 -3.29
N THR A 266 -15.85 4.73 -3.54
CA THR A 266 -16.87 4.78 -4.59
C THR A 266 -16.21 4.66 -5.98
N LEU A 267 -15.11 5.39 -6.22
CA LEU A 267 -14.29 5.23 -7.42
C LEU A 267 -13.86 3.77 -7.62
N LEU A 268 -13.28 3.13 -6.59
CA LEU A 268 -12.82 1.75 -6.66
C LEU A 268 -13.95 0.75 -6.92
N SER A 269 -15.12 0.99 -6.32
CA SER A 269 -16.30 0.14 -6.47
C SER A 269 -16.87 0.22 -7.89
N SER A 270 -17.00 1.43 -8.43
CA SER A 270 -17.41 1.66 -9.82
C SER A 270 -16.41 1.05 -10.80
N LEU A 271 -15.11 1.25 -10.58
CA LEU A 271 -14.05 0.68 -11.40
C LEU A 271 -14.07 -0.85 -11.38
N THR A 272 -14.29 -1.46 -10.21
CA THR A 272 -14.44 -2.92 -10.08
C THR A 272 -15.62 -3.42 -10.91
N SER A 273 -16.76 -2.72 -10.89
CA SER A 273 -17.91 -3.08 -11.73
C SER A 273 -17.59 -2.98 -13.22
N LEU A 274 -16.87 -1.94 -13.65
CA LEU A 274 -16.45 -1.79 -15.05
C LEU A 274 -15.52 -2.92 -15.50
N VAL A 275 -14.56 -3.32 -14.65
CA VAL A 275 -13.64 -4.42 -14.94
C VAL A 275 -14.37 -5.76 -15.07
N LYS A 276 -15.32 -6.05 -14.16
CA LYS A 276 -16.17 -7.26 -14.27
C LYS A 276 -16.91 -7.29 -15.60
N ASN A 277 -17.55 -6.18 -15.96
CA ASN A 277 -18.29 -6.04 -17.20
C ASN A 277 -17.39 -6.15 -18.44
N ALA A 278 -16.17 -5.60 -18.39
CA ALA A 278 -15.18 -5.70 -19.45
C ALA A 278 -14.74 -7.16 -19.70
N TYR A 279 -14.45 -7.91 -18.63
CA TYR A 279 -14.11 -9.33 -18.77
C TYR A 279 -15.29 -10.18 -19.26
N ALA A 280 -16.51 -9.87 -18.83
CA ALA A 280 -17.72 -10.56 -19.30
C ALA A 280 -18.06 -10.26 -20.77
N SER A 281 -17.77 -9.04 -21.25
CA SER A 281 -18.09 -8.59 -22.62
C SER A 281 -17.01 -8.89 -23.66
N THR A 282 -15.83 -9.34 -23.24
CA THR A 282 -14.75 -9.77 -24.14
C THR A 282 -15.18 -10.98 -24.97
N LYS A 283 -14.64 -11.13 -26.19
CA LYS A 283 -14.90 -12.29 -27.06
C LYS A 283 -13.60 -13.07 -27.30
N PRO A 284 -13.47 -14.33 -26.84
CA PRO A 284 -14.43 -15.08 -26.02
C PRO A 284 -14.57 -14.48 -24.59
N PRO A 285 -15.72 -14.69 -23.90
CA PRO A 285 -15.91 -14.21 -22.54
C PRO A 285 -14.86 -14.78 -21.58
N LEU A 286 -14.33 -13.92 -20.71
CA LEU A 286 -13.35 -14.28 -19.70
C LEU A 286 -14.01 -14.61 -18.34
N THR A 287 -15.25 -15.11 -18.39
CA THR A 287 -16.07 -15.49 -17.24
C THR A 287 -16.78 -16.83 -17.47
N GLY A 288 -17.23 -17.48 -16.40
CA GLY A 288 -18.16 -18.62 -16.47
C GLY A 288 -17.57 -19.99 -16.74
N ASN A 289 -16.24 -20.13 -16.89
CA ASN A 289 -15.58 -21.44 -16.95
C ASN A 289 -14.11 -21.39 -16.47
N ASN A 290 -13.56 -22.55 -16.07
CA ASN A 290 -12.21 -22.66 -15.50
C ASN A 290 -11.10 -22.20 -16.46
N ASN A 291 -11.28 -22.33 -17.77
CA ASN A 291 -10.27 -21.89 -18.74
C ASN A 291 -10.24 -20.36 -18.86
N ALA A 292 -11.41 -19.74 -18.82
CA ALA A 292 -11.60 -18.30 -18.80
C ALA A 292 -11.02 -17.68 -17.52
N GLU A 293 -11.25 -18.31 -16.35
CA GLU A 293 -10.62 -17.91 -15.08
C GLU A 293 -9.10 -17.98 -15.12
N LYS A 294 -8.54 -19.08 -15.66
CA LYS A 294 -7.08 -19.21 -15.86
C LYS A 294 -6.53 -18.13 -16.79
N ALA A 295 -7.24 -17.84 -17.88
CA ALA A 295 -6.84 -16.79 -18.82
C ALA A 295 -6.85 -15.40 -18.17
N ARG A 296 -7.91 -15.09 -17.41
CA ARG A 296 -8.03 -13.83 -16.64
C ARG A 296 -6.93 -13.72 -15.57
N ASN A 297 -6.67 -14.78 -14.83
CA ASN A 297 -5.57 -14.84 -13.87
C ASN A 297 -4.22 -14.55 -14.53
N ASN A 298 -3.96 -15.12 -15.72
CA ASN A 298 -2.71 -14.84 -16.45
C ASN A 298 -2.61 -13.37 -16.90
N LEU A 299 -3.71 -12.74 -17.30
CA LEU A 299 -3.74 -11.31 -17.64
C LEU A 299 -3.42 -10.44 -16.41
N GLU A 300 -4.02 -10.76 -15.27
CA GLU A 300 -3.76 -10.10 -13.99
C GLU A 300 -2.32 -10.32 -13.48
N ILE A 301 -1.71 -11.50 -13.73
CA ILE A 301 -0.29 -11.77 -13.41
C ILE A 301 0.61 -10.82 -14.18
N LYS A 302 0.41 -10.70 -15.50
CA LYS A 302 1.23 -9.83 -16.34
C LYS A 302 1.17 -8.38 -15.86
N MET A 303 -0.05 -7.89 -15.60
CA MET A 303 -0.26 -6.52 -15.15
C MET A 303 0.31 -6.27 -13.75
N LEU A 304 0.20 -7.23 -12.82
CA LEU A 304 0.80 -7.15 -11.47
C LEU A 304 2.33 -6.98 -11.53
N PHE A 305 2.99 -7.56 -12.53
CA PHE A 305 4.44 -7.46 -12.70
C PHE A 305 4.89 -6.28 -13.56
N GLY A 306 3.97 -5.34 -13.82
CA GLY A 306 4.24 -4.13 -14.60
C GLY A 306 4.18 -4.36 -16.11
N GLY A 307 3.56 -5.44 -16.57
CA GLY A 307 3.41 -5.74 -17.99
C GLY A 307 2.16 -5.13 -18.63
N GLU A 308 1.69 -5.83 -19.67
CA GLU A 308 0.61 -5.40 -20.55
C GLU A 308 -0.73 -5.16 -19.83
N ILE A 309 -1.37 -4.03 -20.16
CA ILE A 309 -2.77 -3.78 -19.79
C ILE A 309 -3.67 -4.64 -20.69
N PRO A 310 -4.63 -5.41 -20.13
CA PRO A 310 -5.54 -6.22 -20.93
C PRO A 310 -6.32 -5.39 -21.96
N THR A 311 -6.46 -5.89 -23.18
CA THR A 311 -7.24 -5.22 -24.25
C THR A 311 -8.71 -5.02 -23.86
N ALA A 312 -9.24 -5.90 -23.01
CA ALA A 312 -10.56 -5.76 -22.39
C ALA A 312 -10.73 -4.43 -21.63
N PHE A 313 -9.65 -3.80 -21.16
CA PHE A 313 -9.71 -2.60 -20.33
C PHE A 313 -9.74 -1.30 -21.12
N LYS A 314 -9.69 -1.33 -22.45
CA LYS A 314 -9.91 -0.11 -23.27
C LYS A 314 -11.18 0.65 -22.86
N PRO A 315 -12.39 0.03 -22.84
CA PRO A 315 -13.61 0.73 -22.39
C PRO A 315 -13.54 1.19 -20.93
N VAL A 316 -12.82 0.46 -20.07
CA VAL A 316 -12.65 0.83 -18.65
C VAL A 316 -11.83 2.11 -18.52
N ILE A 317 -10.73 2.23 -19.28
CA ILE A 317 -9.89 3.43 -19.30
C ILE A 317 -10.65 4.62 -19.86
N VAL A 318 -11.38 4.42 -20.97
CA VAL A 318 -12.19 5.50 -21.57
C VAL A 318 -13.19 6.05 -20.56
N GLU A 319 -13.92 5.18 -19.85
CA GLU A 319 -14.90 5.62 -18.84
C GLU A 319 -14.23 6.23 -17.58
N LEU A 320 -13.03 5.75 -17.22
CA LEU A 320 -12.26 6.31 -16.11
C LEU A 320 -11.88 7.79 -16.36
N PHE A 321 -11.49 8.13 -17.59
CA PHE A 321 -10.96 9.45 -17.96
C PHE A 321 -11.97 10.38 -18.64
N LYS A 322 -13.16 9.88 -18.99
CA LYS A 322 -14.22 10.64 -19.66
C LYS A 322 -14.50 11.98 -18.95
N GLY A 323 -14.41 13.08 -19.69
CA GLY A 323 -14.71 14.42 -19.20
C GLY A 323 -13.55 15.21 -18.59
N ILE A 324 -12.35 14.64 -18.44
CA ILE A 324 -11.20 15.35 -17.84
C ILE A 324 -10.63 16.45 -18.75
N ASP A 325 -10.63 16.24 -20.07
CA ASP A 325 -9.89 17.05 -21.05
C ASP A 325 -10.46 18.46 -21.29
N GLY A 326 -11.39 18.95 -20.46
CA GLY A 326 -11.91 20.33 -20.53
C GLY A 326 -12.74 20.69 -21.77
N ASN A 327 -12.79 19.83 -22.79
CA ASN A 327 -13.66 19.95 -23.97
C ASN A 327 -15.15 19.70 -23.66
N GLY A 328 -15.53 19.79 -22.39
CA GLY A 328 -16.91 19.77 -21.91
C GLY A 328 -17.61 21.10 -22.16
N SER A 329 -17.84 21.44 -23.42
CA SER A 329 -18.79 22.49 -23.77
C SER A 329 -20.20 22.03 -23.41
N GLY A 330 -20.70 22.48 -22.25
CA GLY A 330 -22.11 22.68 -21.88
C GLY A 330 -23.00 21.45 -21.67
N GLY A 331 -23.58 21.35 -20.47
CA GLY A 331 -24.88 20.72 -20.18
C GLY A 331 -24.95 19.19 -20.22
N ASP A 332 -25.26 18.56 -19.07
CA ASP A 332 -25.79 17.19 -18.93
C ASP A 332 -25.04 16.04 -19.65
N LYS A 333 -23.74 16.17 -19.90
CA LYS A 333 -22.94 15.05 -20.41
C LYS A 333 -22.40 14.19 -19.27
N GLU A 334 -22.65 12.90 -19.39
CA GLU A 334 -22.19 11.81 -18.53
C GLU A 334 -20.70 11.98 -18.16
N VAL A 335 -20.46 12.21 -16.88
CA VAL A 335 -19.13 12.50 -16.31
C VAL A 335 -18.43 11.17 -15.99
N GLY A 336 -17.17 11.04 -16.38
CA GLY A 336 -16.37 9.85 -16.04
C GLY A 336 -16.04 9.77 -14.55
N LEU A 337 -15.43 8.64 -14.17
CA LEU A 337 -15.20 8.35 -12.76
C LEU A 337 -14.22 9.33 -12.09
N LEU A 338 -13.13 9.70 -12.75
CA LEU A 338 -12.14 10.62 -12.18
C LEU A 338 -12.61 12.07 -12.15
N GLU A 339 -13.38 12.51 -13.16
CA GLU A 339 -13.95 13.87 -13.15
C GLU A 339 -15.00 14.02 -12.04
N SER A 340 -15.78 12.97 -11.74
CA SER A 340 -16.66 12.94 -10.56
C SER A 340 -15.88 13.11 -9.26
N VAL A 341 -14.71 12.46 -9.14
CA VAL A 341 -13.82 12.61 -7.98
C VAL A 341 -13.22 14.02 -7.91
N ARG A 342 -12.82 14.59 -9.06
CA ARG A 342 -12.27 15.95 -9.15
C ARG A 342 -13.25 17.01 -8.63
N GLN A 343 -14.54 16.85 -8.92
CA GLN A 343 -15.59 17.77 -8.44
C GLN A 343 -15.77 17.76 -6.92
N GLU A 344 -15.33 16.70 -6.24
CA GLU A 344 -15.41 16.57 -4.77
C GLU A 344 -14.12 17.01 -4.04
N ILE A 345 -13.06 17.36 -4.77
CA ILE A 345 -11.74 17.70 -4.21
C ILE A 345 -11.47 19.18 -4.41
N ASP A 346 -10.78 19.79 -3.45
CA ASP A 346 -10.18 21.11 -3.60
C ASP A 346 -8.87 21.00 -4.42
N PRO A 347 -8.81 21.49 -5.67
CA PRO A 347 -7.63 21.34 -6.52
C PRO A 347 -6.38 21.99 -5.92
N ALA A 348 -6.53 23.06 -5.12
CA ALA A 348 -5.39 23.72 -4.49
C ALA A 348 -4.73 22.83 -3.44
N LYS A 349 -5.53 22.09 -2.65
CA LYS A 349 -4.99 21.14 -1.67
C LYS A 349 -4.24 20.00 -2.31
N LEU A 350 -4.68 19.54 -3.48
CA LEU A 350 -4.02 18.50 -4.23
C LEU A 350 -2.69 19.00 -4.82
N TRP A 351 -2.70 20.20 -5.42
CA TRP A 351 -1.52 20.82 -6.00
C TRP A 351 -0.39 21.09 -4.99
N PHE A 352 -0.73 21.50 -3.77
CA PHE A 352 0.25 21.78 -2.71
C PHE A 352 0.51 20.57 -1.78
N ALA A 353 0.03 19.39 -2.14
CA ALA A 353 0.22 18.19 -1.34
C ALA A 353 1.70 17.77 -1.30
N ASP A 354 2.17 17.36 -0.13
CA ASP A 354 3.50 16.77 0.04
C ASP A 354 3.39 15.25 0.09
N PHE A 355 3.85 14.59 -0.97
CA PHE A 355 3.87 13.13 -1.09
C PHE A 355 5.24 12.50 -0.76
N SER A 356 6.17 13.25 -0.18
CA SER A 356 7.50 12.74 0.23
C SER A 356 7.40 11.51 1.14
N MET A 357 6.29 11.39 1.88
CA MET A 357 6.01 10.27 2.76
C MET A 357 5.81 8.93 2.00
N LEU A 358 5.52 8.97 0.71
CA LEU A 358 5.36 7.76 -0.10
C LEU A 358 6.70 7.25 -0.65
N GLU A 359 7.74 8.09 -0.61
CA GLU A 359 9.06 7.82 -1.23
C GLU A 359 8.92 7.46 -2.72
N VAL A 360 8.04 8.19 -3.42
CA VAL A 360 7.73 8.00 -4.85
C VAL A 360 8.48 8.98 -5.76
N ASP A 361 9.36 9.81 -5.18
CA ASP A 361 10.13 10.84 -5.87
C ASP A 361 10.92 10.27 -7.05
N GLU A 362 10.80 10.91 -8.21
CA GLU A 362 11.50 10.51 -9.44
C GLU A 362 12.60 11.52 -9.81
N ASP A 363 12.39 12.79 -9.48
CA ASP A 363 13.29 13.87 -9.85
C ASP A 363 14.53 13.92 -8.93
N GLU A 364 15.70 14.12 -9.55
CA GLU A 364 16.97 14.27 -8.83
C GLU A 364 16.91 15.39 -7.77
N GLY A 365 16.11 16.43 -8.02
CA GLY A 365 15.91 17.53 -7.09
C GLY A 365 15.25 17.10 -5.78
N GLU A 366 14.14 16.37 -5.85
CA GLU A 366 13.38 15.87 -4.69
C GLU A 366 14.17 14.79 -3.94
N VAL A 367 14.79 13.86 -4.69
CA VAL A 367 15.70 12.85 -4.15
C VAL A 367 16.87 13.52 -3.41
N GLY A 368 17.43 14.58 -3.98
CA GLY A 368 18.49 15.38 -3.37
C GLY A 368 18.03 16.11 -2.11
N LYS A 369 16.79 16.63 -2.06
CA LYS A 369 16.22 17.23 -0.84
C LYS A 369 16.11 16.20 0.27
N ARG A 370 15.58 15.01 -0.02
CA ARG A 370 15.46 13.91 0.95
C ARG A 370 16.82 13.45 1.45
N ARG A 371 17.82 13.35 0.56
CA ARG A 371 19.21 13.03 0.93
C ARG A 371 19.78 14.07 1.91
N ARG A 372 19.62 15.35 1.63
CA ARG A 372 20.09 16.45 2.50
C ARG A 372 19.33 16.53 3.82
N ALA A 373 18.08 16.09 3.86
CA ALA A 373 17.30 16.07 5.10
C ALA A 373 17.84 15.05 6.12
N GLY A 374 18.67 14.09 5.71
CA GLY A 374 19.26 13.09 6.60
C GLY A 374 18.21 12.25 7.31
N ARG A 375 17.07 11.99 6.65
CA ARG A 375 15.93 11.27 7.22
C ARG A 375 15.55 10.08 6.37
N VAL A 376 15.12 9.01 7.04
CA VAL A 376 14.58 7.79 6.43
C VAL A 376 13.23 7.47 7.04
N MET A 377 12.35 6.87 6.25
CA MET A 377 11.04 6.49 6.75
C MET A 377 11.08 5.20 7.54
N ASP A 378 10.46 5.19 8.71
CA ASP A 378 10.08 3.95 9.38
C ASP A 378 8.98 3.23 8.59
N CYS A 379 9.24 2.00 8.14
CA CYS A 379 8.31 1.28 7.29
C CYS A 379 7.06 0.72 8.00
N PHE A 380 6.99 0.73 9.33
CA PHE A 380 5.85 0.25 10.12
C PHE A 380 5.04 1.37 10.76
N ARG A 381 5.69 2.23 11.54
CA ARG A 381 5.08 3.41 12.20
C ARG A 381 4.84 4.55 11.21
N LYS A 382 5.55 4.55 10.07
CA LYS A 382 5.44 5.58 9.03
C LYS A 382 5.74 6.96 9.60
N THR A 383 6.92 7.07 10.20
CA THR A 383 7.45 8.29 10.81
C THR A 383 8.87 8.52 10.31
N TRP A 384 9.27 9.78 10.19
CA TRP A 384 10.64 10.12 9.81
C TRP A 384 11.61 9.81 10.96
N LEU A 385 12.62 9.01 10.66
CA LEU A 385 13.76 8.72 11.53
C LEU A 385 14.95 9.55 11.07
N VAL A 386 15.71 10.10 12.02
CA VAL A 386 16.93 10.85 11.72
C VAL A 386 18.08 9.86 11.60
N ILE A 387 18.83 9.94 10.51
CA ILE A 387 20.10 9.23 10.36
C ILE A 387 21.12 10.00 11.19
N GLU A 388 21.43 9.51 12.39
CA GLU A 388 22.65 9.95 13.07
C GLU A 388 23.83 9.33 12.33
N GLU A 389 24.64 10.16 11.66
CA GLU A 389 25.93 9.75 11.09
C GLU A 389 26.91 9.45 12.24
N GLY A 390 26.70 8.32 12.90
CA GLY A 390 27.65 7.78 13.86
C GLY A 390 28.80 7.13 13.11
N GLU A 391 29.95 7.81 13.07
CA GLU A 391 31.23 7.17 12.80
C GLU A 391 31.29 5.86 13.60
N GLY A 392 31.50 4.75 12.89
CA GLY A 392 31.62 3.44 13.51
C GLY A 392 32.78 3.42 14.51
N LYS A 393 32.48 3.56 15.80
CA LYS A 393 33.29 3.01 16.87
C LYS A 393 32.62 1.75 17.39
N VAL A 394 32.98 0.64 16.76
CA VAL A 394 32.86 -0.68 17.34
C VAL A 394 33.76 -0.72 18.57
N GLY A 395 33.14 -0.95 19.73
CA GLY A 395 33.83 -1.34 20.96
C GLY A 395 34.38 -0.20 21.80
N GLU A 396 33.62 0.19 22.83
CA GLU A 396 34.19 0.32 24.18
C GLU A 396 33.03 0.34 25.19
N GLU A 397 33.06 -0.62 26.11
CA GLU A 397 32.17 -0.70 27.25
C GLU A 397 32.28 0.59 28.08
N LYS A 398 31.23 1.40 28.10
CA LYS A 398 31.02 2.35 29.19
C LYS A 398 29.96 1.78 30.13
N GLU A 399 30.46 1.21 31.21
CA GLU A 399 29.71 0.95 32.41
C GLU A 399 29.12 2.25 32.99
N LYS A 400 27.87 2.10 33.46
CA LYS A 400 27.19 2.83 34.54
C LYS A 400 26.69 4.26 34.29
N GLY A 401 25.36 4.34 34.18
CA GLY A 401 24.59 5.31 34.96
C GLY A 401 23.64 6.24 34.19
N LYS A 402 22.51 5.72 33.69
CA LYS A 402 21.16 6.34 33.58
C LYS A 402 20.34 5.59 32.50
N ASP A 403 19.25 4.97 32.91
CA ASP A 403 18.51 3.96 32.14
C ASP A 403 17.48 4.50 31.10
N ASP A 404 17.49 5.78 30.73
CA ASP A 404 16.45 6.34 29.83
C ASP A 404 16.92 6.76 28.42
N GLU A 405 18.21 6.61 28.08
CA GLU A 405 18.74 6.94 26.75
C GLU A 405 19.54 5.77 26.15
N LYS A 406 18.96 4.57 26.12
CA LYS A 406 19.44 3.54 25.19
C LYS A 406 19.10 4.02 23.77
N GLY A 407 20.11 4.57 23.08
CA GLY A 407 20.00 5.13 21.74
C GLY A 407 19.11 4.28 20.83
N LYS A 408 18.20 4.94 20.12
CA LYS A 408 17.23 4.32 19.22
C LYS A 408 17.96 3.51 18.16
N ARG A 409 18.01 2.19 18.34
CA ARG A 409 18.55 1.28 17.35
C ARG A 409 17.51 1.11 16.23
N TRP A 410 17.97 1.25 15.00
CA TRP A 410 17.19 1.03 13.79
C TRP A 410 17.78 -0.18 13.07
N ARG A 411 16.89 -1.02 12.53
CA ARG A 411 17.26 -2.18 11.71
C ARG A 411 16.98 -1.87 10.25
N ARG A 412 17.73 -2.55 9.38
CA ARG A 412 17.54 -2.43 7.94
C ARG A 412 17.27 -3.81 7.33
N CYS A 413 16.27 -3.90 6.48
CA CYS A 413 15.99 -5.14 5.77
C CYS A 413 17.06 -5.41 4.71
N ALA A 414 17.73 -6.57 4.78
CA ALA A 414 18.73 -6.95 3.79
C ALA A 414 18.18 -7.14 2.36
N ARG A 415 16.86 -7.33 2.21
CA ARG A 415 16.21 -7.58 0.90
C ARG A 415 15.68 -6.32 0.24
N CYS A 416 14.98 -5.46 0.99
CA CYS A 416 14.31 -4.28 0.43
C CYS A 416 14.88 -2.95 0.91
N ALA A 417 15.92 -3.00 1.76
CA ALA A 417 16.57 -1.86 2.39
C ALA A 417 15.66 -0.99 3.26
N ALA A 418 14.41 -1.40 3.49
CA ALA A 418 13.48 -0.69 4.36
C ALA A 418 14.02 -0.59 5.79
N VAL A 419 13.80 0.58 6.38
CA VAL A 419 14.26 0.91 7.71
C VAL A 419 13.12 0.79 8.71
N MET A 420 13.43 0.35 9.92
CA MET A 420 12.49 0.34 11.04
C MET A 420 13.18 0.56 12.38
N GLU A 421 12.55 1.34 13.24
CA GLU A 421 12.93 1.51 14.64
C GLU A 421 12.67 0.20 15.41
N ASP A 422 13.58 -0.15 16.32
CA ASP A 422 13.36 -1.28 17.22
C ASP A 422 12.30 -0.96 18.27
N VAL A 423 11.15 -1.64 18.18
CA VAL A 423 10.14 -1.60 19.23
C VAL A 423 10.53 -2.61 20.32
N LEU A 424 11.30 -2.16 21.30
CA LEU A 424 11.67 -2.93 22.51
C LEU A 424 10.62 -2.82 23.61
N SER A 425 9.33 -2.80 23.27
CA SER A 425 8.27 -2.67 24.28
C SER A 425 7.96 -4.02 24.93
N HIS A 426 8.13 -4.10 26.25
CA HIS A 426 7.72 -5.26 27.06
C HIS A 426 6.20 -5.34 27.28
N ARG A 427 5.41 -4.42 26.73
CA ARG A 427 3.95 -4.39 26.93
C ARG A 427 3.25 -5.48 26.12
N ASN A 428 2.35 -6.22 26.77
CA ASN A 428 1.57 -7.32 26.16
C ASN A 428 0.76 -6.87 24.94
N ALA A 429 0.19 -5.66 24.97
CA ALA A 429 -0.59 -5.11 23.86
C ALA A 429 0.24 -4.82 22.59
N LEU A 430 1.58 -4.72 22.72
CA LEU A 430 2.50 -4.49 21.60
C LEU A 430 3.22 -5.76 21.16
N GLN A 431 3.08 -6.88 21.88
CA GLN A 431 3.74 -8.14 21.52
C GLN A 431 3.37 -8.62 20.12
N TRP A 432 2.13 -8.43 19.68
CA TRP A 432 1.72 -8.78 18.32
C TRP A 432 2.37 -7.86 17.27
N LEU A 433 2.50 -6.56 17.57
CA LEU A 433 3.16 -5.59 16.70
C LEU A 433 4.65 -5.93 16.58
N VAL A 434 5.29 -6.23 17.71
CA VAL A 434 6.66 -6.74 17.77
C VAL A 434 6.79 -8.03 16.95
N MET A 435 5.84 -8.97 17.05
CA MET A 435 5.83 -10.19 16.22
C MET A 435 5.74 -9.88 14.72
N GLN A 436 4.92 -8.92 14.31
CA GLN A 436 4.86 -8.49 12.90
C GLN A 436 6.16 -7.79 12.47
N GLN A 437 6.78 -7.03 13.36
CA GLN A 437 8.04 -6.30 13.13
C GLN A 437 9.30 -7.16 13.26
N ARG A 438 9.19 -8.43 13.67
CA ARG A 438 10.33 -9.38 13.66
C ARG A 438 10.84 -9.62 12.23
N ARG A 439 9.97 -9.46 11.24
CA ARG A 439 10.31 -9.56 9.82
C ARG A 439 9.90 -8.27 9.14
N CYS A 440 10.62 -7.88 8.10
CA CYS A 440 10.18 -6.82 7.21
C CYS A 440 8.85 -7.23 6.56
N TYR A 441 8.08 -6.25 6.11
CA TYR A 441 6.88 -6.48 5.31
C TYR A 441 7.15 -7.18 3.97
N CYS A 442 8.40 -7.29 3.51
CA CYS A 442 8.78 -8.16 2.39
C CYS A 442 8.97 -9.63 2.82
N LYS A 443 8.54 -9.98 4.06
CA LYS A 443 8.63 -11.28 4.74
C LYS A 443 10.04 -11.75 5.12
N TRP A 444 11.03 -10.88 5.00
CA TRP A 444 12.44 -11.18 5.27
C TRP A 444 12.87 -10.81 6.69
N ARG A 445 13.97 -11.40 7.21
CA ARG A 445 14.54 -11.01 8.50
C ARG A 445 15.23 -9.64 8.39
N ASN A 446 15.10 -8.82 9.41
CA ASN A 446 15.83 -7.56 9.50
C ASN A 446 17.21 -7.84 10.10
N VAL A 447 18.24 -7.11 9.64
CA VAL A 447 19.61 -7.18 10.15
C VAL A 447 19.87 -5.99 11.06
#